data_AF-Q4CZM5-F1
#
_entry.id   AF-Q4CZM5-F1
#
_cell.length_a   1.000
_cell.length_b   1.000
_cell.length_c   1.000
_cell.angle_alpha   90.00
_cell.angle_beta   90.00
_cell.angle_gamma   90.00
#
_symmetry.space_group_name_H-M   'P 1'
#
loop_
_entity.id
_entity.type
_entity.pdbx_description
1 polymer ?
#
loop_
_entity_poly.entity_id
_entity_poly.type
_entity_poly.pdbx_seq_one_letter_code
_entity_poly.pdbx_strand_id
1 'polypeptide(L)'
;GTPPFLLKAMFRTHCVLWFKTTSSSHVVGTKMFGTTLFARGLKEAIMPFMTQTAASTTLPLLILVGAGTGIAPLVCAVHELVRYRQGGVGCKTQIPNCWVVYGARDFAELVYHRKLQEALELNAISRYDVSISRSSSEGYLKYVTDVLDTYSEELRGALLERGARLFACGPAALLKSLRLRLANNILSSNDDDESVREQRVLLLEKRGQLMFDVWSAVNIFE
;
A
#
# COMPACT_ATOMS: atom_id res chain seq x y z
N GLY A 1 53.37 -42.20 -12.27
CA GLY A 1 52.61 -42.40 -11.03
C GLY A 1 51.82 -41.15 -10.76
N THR A 2 50.50 -41.27 -10.70
CA THR A 2 49.54 -40.20 -10.36
C THR A 2 49.88 -39.58 -9.00
N PRO A 3 49.71 -38.26 -8.82
CA PRO A 3 50.27 -37.52 -7.68
C PRO A 3 49.34 -37.56 -6.45
N PRO A 4 49.87 -37.29 -5.24
CA PRO A 4 49.10 -37.38 -4.02
C PRO A 4 48.24 -36.13 -3.77
N PHE A 5 46.97 -36.40 -3.50
CA PHE A 5 46.08 -35.57 -2.70
C PHE A 5 46.65 -35.37 -1.29
N LEU A 6 46.72 -34.12 -0.81
CA LEU A 6 46.45 -33.82 0.61
C LEU A 6 46.12 -32.35 0.85
N LEU A 7 44.92 -32.16 1.40
CA LEU A 7 44.36 -30.99 2.06
C LEU A 7 45.34 -30.30 3.04
N LYS A 8 45.43 -28.97 2.98
CA LYS A 8 45.14 -28.01 4.08
C LYS A 8 45.79 -26.64 3.77
N ALA A 9 44.96 -25.64 3.49
CA ALA A 9 45.28 -24.23 3.77
C ALA A 9 43.98 -23.43 3.92
N MET A 10 43.33 -23.64 5.06
CA MET A 10 42.34 -22.73 5.62
C MET A 10 43.12 -21.75 6.48
N PHE A 11 43.41 -20.53 6.01
CA PHE A 11 43.62 -19.35 6.87
C PHE A 11 43.67 -18.06 6.02
N ARG A 12 42.66 -17.21 6.25
CA ARG A 12 42.67 -15.73 6.29
C ARG A 12 43.68 -14.98 5.41
N THR A 13 43.16 -14.27 4.40
CA THR A 13 43.64 -12.92 4.08
C THR A 13 42.54 -12.07 3.44
N HIS A 14 42.02 -11.13 4.22
CA HIS A 14 41.68 -9.76 3.84
C HIS A 14 41.30 -9.50 2.38
N CYS A 15 39.99 -9.45 2.10
CA CYS A 15 39.46 -8.51 1.11
C CYS A 15 38.55 -7.53 1.86
N VAL A 16 39.21 -6.63 2.60
CA VAL A 16 38.68 -5.33 3.01
C VAL A 16 38.94 -4.40 1.83
N LEU A 17 38.08 -3.40 1.59
CA LEU A 17 38.12 -2.35 0.54
C LEU A 17 37.17 -2.66 -0.63
N TRP A 18 36.07 -1.95 -0.92
CA TRP A 18 35.63 -0.59 -0.58
C TRP A 18 34.10 -0.56 -0.41
N PHE A 19 33.65 -0.26 0.81
CA PHE A 19 32.38 0.43 0.98
C PHE A 19 32.59 1.88 0.55
N LYS A 20 32.18 2.23 -0.67
CA LYS A 20 31.89 3.62 -1.00
C LYS A 20 30.59 3.97 -0.29
N THR A 21 30.72 4.54 0.91
CA THR A 21 29.64 5.21 1.61
C THR A 21 29.24 6.42 0.78
N THR A 22 28.28 6.25 -0.12
CA THR A 22 27.56 7.41 -0.63
C THR A 22 26.73 7.93 0.53
N SER A 23 27.26 8.97 1.15
CA SER A 23 26.57 9.90 2.03
C SER A 23 25.35 10.49 1.30
N SER A 24 24.25 9.76 1.25
CA SER A 24 22.93 10.32 0.94
C SER A 24 22.23 10.60 2.26
N SER A 25 22.48 11.82 2.75
CA SER A 25 21.68 12.61 3.69
C SER A 25 20.65 11.85 4.53
N HIS A 26 21.00 11.69 5.82
CA HIS A 26 20.05 11.44 6.89
C HIS A 26 19.03 12.59 6.96
N VAL A 27 17.93 12.50 6.19
CA VAL A 27 16.70 13.19 6.58
C VAL A 27 16.02 12.29 7.60
N VAL A 28 16.46 12.39 8.86
CA VAL A 28 15.72 11.87 10.02
C VAL A 28 14.58 12.86 10.30
N GLY A 29 13.64 12.94 9.37
CA GLY A 29 12.31 13.49 9.66
C GLY A 29 11.57 12.42 10.44
N THR A 30 11.62 12.46 11.77
CA THR A 30 10.98 11.45 12.64
C THR A 30 9.45 11.39 12.52
N LYS A 31 8.83 12.32 11.79
CA LYS A 31 7.39 12.36 11.55
C LYS A 31 7.06 12.36 10.04
N MET A 32 7.50 11.33 9.32
CA MET A 32 7.05 11.11 7.94
C MET A 32 5.52 10.87 7.86
N PHE A 33 4.97 10.32 8.94
CA PHE A 33 3.53 10.26 9.20
C PHE A 33 3.15 11.36 10.19
N GLY A 34 2.02 12.04 9.95
CA GLY A 34 1.41 12.93 10.94
C GLY A 34 1.07 12.19 12.24
N THR A 35 0.58 12.92 13.25
CA THR A 35 0.14 12.32 14.53
C THR A 35 -1.29 11.78 14.49
N THR A 36 -1.94 11.85 13.32
CA THR A 36 -3.33 11.40 13.15
C THR A 36 -3.44 9.88 13.33
N LEU A 37 -4.62 9.40 13.72
CA LEU A 37 -4.89 7.96 13.79
C LEU A 37 -4.63 7.28 12.44
N PHE A 38 -5.04 7.92 11.34
CA PHE A 38 -4.79 7.44 9.99
C PHE A 38 -3.29 7.25 9.71
N ALA A 39 -2.47 8.25 9.98
CA ALA A 39 -1.05 8.20 9.68
C ALA A 39 -0.30 7.18 10.56
N ARG A 40 -0.68 7.04 11.84
CA ARG A 40 -0.16 5.98 12.73
C ARG A 40 -0.57 4.59 12.26
N GLY A 41 -1.85 4.40 11.93
CA GLY A 41 -2.35 3.13 11.41
C GLY A 41 -1.68 2.74 10.10
N LEU A 42 -1.43 3.70 9.21
CA LEU A 42 -0.74 3.47 7.94
C LEU A 42 0.72 3.07 8.17
N LYS A 43 1.42 3.75 9.08
CA LYS A 43 2.77 3.35 9.49
C LYS A 43 2.81 1.92 10.02
N GLU A 44 1.91 1.58 10.94
CA GLU A 44 1.80 0.23 11.51
C GLU A 44 1.49 -0.83 10.45
N ALA A 45 0.64 -0.49 9.47
CA ALA A 45 0.29 -1.40 8.38
C ALA A 45 1.49 -1.71 7.47
N ILE A 46 2.41 -0.76 7.27
CA ILE A 46 3.58 -0.99 6.42
C ILE A 46 4.77 -1.66 7.14
N MET A 47 4.85 -1.57 8.47
CA MET A 47 5.97 -2.13 9.25
C MET A 47 6.28 -3.60 8.94
N PRO A 48 5.30 -4.53 8.85
CA PRO A 48 5.59 -5.94 8.55
C PRO A 48 6.28 -6.17 7.20
N PHE A 49 6.08 -5.29 6.22
CA PHE A 49 6.77 -5.37 4.94
C PHE A 49 8.25 -4.95 5.02
N MET A 50 8.62 -4.20 6.06
CA MET A 50 9.97 -3.68 6.29
C MET A 50 10.76 -4.43 7.36
N THR A 51 10.12 -5.26 8.18
CA THR A 51 10.81 -6.00 9.25
C THR A 51 11.00 -7.47 8.94
N GLN A 52 10.40 -7.98 7.85
CA GLN A 52 10.38 -9.42 7.61
C GLN A 52 11.77 -10.01 7.34
N THR A 53 12.17 -10.84 8.30
CA THR A 53 13.27 -11.80 8.22
C THR A 53 12.63 -13.19 8.06
N ALA A 54 12.50 -13.65 6.81
CA ALA A 54 12.33 -15.05 6.39
C ALA A 54 11.23 -15.96 7.02
N ALA A 55 10.35 -15.50 7.91
CA ALA A 55 9.28 -16.35 8.43
C ALA A 55 8.17 -16.52 7.38
N SER A 56 7.86 -17.79 7.06
CA SER A 56 6.90 -18.27 6.04
C SER A 56 5.44 -17.94 6.36
N THR A 57 5.09 -16.66 6.54
CA THR A 57 3.70 -16.22 6.67
C THR A 57 3.37 -15.25 5.55
N THR A 58 2.36 -15.58 4.75
CA THR A 58 1.80 -14.65 3.76
C THR A 58 1.30 -13.40 4.48
N LEU A 59 1.84 -12.23 4.12
CA LEU A 59 1.36 -10.99 4.70
C LEU A 59 -0.08 -10.67 4.26
N PRO A 60 -0.89 -10.07 5.17
CA PRO A 60 -2.21 -9.58 4.80
C PRO A 60 -2.09 -8.52 3.71
N LEU A 61 -3.12 -8.45 2.87
CA LEU A 61 -3.21 -7.44 1.81
C LEU A 61 -3.35 -6.04 2.42
N LEU A 62 -2.52 -5.10 1.99
CA LEU A 62 -2.66 -3.68 2.26
C LEU A 62 -3.23 -2.97 1.02
N ILE A 63 -4.41 -2.38 1.14
CA ILE A 63 -5.08 -1.65 0.06
C ILE A 63 -4.98 -0.15 0.34
N LEU A 64 -4.41 0.61 -0.59
CA LEU A 64 -4.24 2.06 -0.51
C LEU A 64 -5.09 2.73 -1.59
N VAL A 65 -6.18 3.39 -1.21
CA VAL A 65 -7.15 4.01 -2.13
C VAL A 65 -7.07 5.53 -2.04
N GLY A 66 -6.57 6.18 -3.08
CA GLY A 66 -6.47 7.63 -3.14
C GLY A 66 -7.20 8.20 -4.35
N ALA A 67 -7.82 9.36 -4.19
CA ALA A 67 -8.36 10.11 -5.34
C ALA A 67 -7.96 11.59 -5.29
N GLY A 68 -7.53 12.12 -6.43
CA GLY A 68 -6.97 13.47 -6.54
C GLY A 68 -5.79 13.65 -5.59
N THR A 69 -5.81 14.73 -4.80
CA THR A 69 -4.75 15.01 -3.80
C THR A 69 -4.73 14.04 -2.63
N GLY A 70 -5.82 13.29 -2.38
CA GLY A 70 -5.91 12.31 -1.29
C GLY A 70 -4.95 11.13 -1.42
N ILE A 71 -4.36 10.91 -2.61
CA ILE A 71 -3.30 9.90 -2.78
C ILE A 71 -2.00 10.27 -2.05
N ALA A 72 -1.74 11.56 -1.80
CA ALA A 72 -0.47 12.05 -1.28
C ALA A 72 -0.01 11.37 0.03
N PRO A 73 -0.82 11.26 1.11
CA PRO A 73 -0.42 10.55 2.32
C PRO A 73 -0.14 9.06 2.09
N LEU A 74 -0.81 8.44 1.11
CA LEU A 74 -0.62 7.03 0.78
C LEU A 74 0.68 6.81 0.00
N VAL A 75 1.07 7.75 -0.88
CA VAL A 75 2.35 7.71 -1.59
C VAL A 75 3.53 7.79 -0.61
N CYS A 76 3.39 8.48 0.53
CA CYS A 76 4.43 8.47 1.56
C CYS A 76 4.73 7.05 2.07
N ALA A 77 3.70 6.21 2.25
CA ALA A 77 3.87 4.81 2.61
C ALA A 77 4.57 4.02 1.50
N VAL A 78 4.18 4.24 0.23
CA VAL A 78 4.82 3.61 -0.93
C VAL A 78 6.30 4.02 -1.05
N HIS A 79 6.63 5.28 -0.84
CA HIS A 79 8.02 5.75 -0.85
C HIS A 79 8.88 5.04 0.20
N GLU A 80 8.32 4.74 1.37
CA GLU A 80 9.06 3.99 2.40
C GLU A 80 9.30 2.54 1.98
N LEU A 81 8.32 1.89 1.35
CA LEU A 81 8.49 0.56 0.76
C LEU A 81 9.58 0.57 -0.34
N VAL A 82 9.60 1.59 -1.21
CA VAL A 82 10.64 1.77 -2.23
C VAL A 82 12.02 1.94 -1.60
N ARG A 83 12.14 2.80 -0.58
CA ARG A 83 13.41 3.01 0.14
C ARG A 83 13.93 1.72 0.75
N TYR A 84 13.06 0.94 1.40
CA TYR A 84 13.43 -0.35 1.96
C TYR A 84 13.89 -1.34 0.89
N ARG A 85 13.19 -1.39 -0.25
CA ARG A 85 13.54 -2.25 -1.40
C ARG A 85 14.91 -1.91 -1.99
N GLN A 86 15.20 -0.62 -2.14
CA GLN A 86 16.46 -0.12 -2.69
C GLN A 86 17.63 -0.26 -1.69
N GLY A 87 17.37 -0.06 -0.40
CA GLY A 87 18.39 -0.12 0.67
C GLY A 87 18.98 -1.51 0.89
N GLY A 88 18.35 -2.58 0.37
CA GLY A 88 18.87 -3.94 0.44
C GLY A 88 18.88 -4.57 1.84
N VAL A 89 18.22 -3.93 2.81
CA VAL A 89 18.16 -4.35 4.23
C VAL A 89 17.16 -5.50 4.47
N GLY A 90 16.45 -5.96 3.43
CA GLY A 90 15.39 -6.96 3.52
C GLY A 90 15.48 -8.14 2.57
N CYS A 91 14.59 -9.12 2.77
CA CYS A 91 14.39 -10.24 1.86
C CYS A 91 13.87 -9.73 0.50
N LYS A 92 14.78 -9.54 -0.47
CA LYS A 92 14.43 -9.06 -1.83
C LYS A 92 13.52 -10.04 -2.60
N THR A 93 13.32 -11.26 -2.13
CA THR A 93 12.56 -12.28 -2.86
C THR A 93 11.06 -12.13 -2.71
N GLN A 94 10.57 -11.55 -1.61
CA GLN A 94 9.14 -11.39 -1.39
C GLN A 94 8.67 -10.00 -1.83
N ILE A 95 7.64 -9.97 -2.66
CA ILE A 95 6.94 -8.74 -3.05
C ILE A 95 5.97 -8.41 -1.93
N PRO A 96 5.97 -7.18 -1.39
CA PRO A 96 4.96 -6.75 -0.43
C PRO A 96 3.58 -6.83 -1.07
N ASN A 97 2.65 -7.50 -0.39
CA ASN A 97 1.24 -7.60 -0.76
C ASN A 97 0.52 -6.25 -0.53
N CYS A 98 0.85 -5.26 -1.37
CA CYS A 98 0.37 -3.90 -1.30
C CYS A 98 -0.25 -3.49 -2.64
N TRP A 99 -1.54 -3.17 -2.62
CA TRP A 99 -2.31 -2.74 -3.78
C TRP A 99 -2.64 -1.25 -3.67
N VAL A 100 -2.26 -0.47 -4.69
CA VAL A 100 -2.60 0.95 -4.79
C VAL A 100 -3.71 1.15 -5.83
N VAL A 101 -4.77 1.87 -5.46
CA VAL A 101 -5.84 2.31 -6.38
C VAL A 101 -5.82 3.84 -6.41
N TYR A 102 -5.55 4.44 -7.57
CA TYR A 102 -5.45 5.90 -7.72
C TYR A 102 -6.46 6.44 -8.73
N GLY A 103 -7.38 7.28 -8.26
CA GLY A 103 -8.37 7.96 -9.09
C GLY A 103 -8.04 9.42 -9.38
N ALA A 104 -8.32 9.87 -10.60
CA ALA A 104 -8.30 11.29 -10.96
C ALA A 104 -9.38 11.63 -12.00
N ARG A 105 -9.48 12.89 -12.40
CA ARG A 105 -10.40 13.32 -13.47
C ARG A 105 -9.89 12.95 -14.84
N ASP A 106 -8.60 13.15 -15.07
CA ASP A 106 -7.88 12.82 -16.30
C ASP A 106 -6.45 12.37 -15.96
N PHE A 107 -5.68 11.97 -16.98
CA PHE A 107 -4.29 11.53 -16.80
C PHE A 107 -3.35 12.65 -16.34
N ALA A 108 -3.63 13.91 -16.68
CA ALA A 108 -2.78 15.03 -16.30
C ALA A 108 -2.84 15.30 -14.79
N GLU A 109 -3.96 14.98 -14.14
CA GLU A 109 -4.11 15.07 -12.68
C GLU A 109 -3.42 13.94 -11.90
N LEU A 110 -2.95 12.87 -12.56
CA LEU A 110 -2.23 11.77 -11.90
C LEU A 110 -0.75 12.11 -11.64
N VAL A 111 -0.48 13.12 -10.81
CA VAL A 111 0.88 13.64 -10.57
C VAL A 111 1.86 12.62 -9.98
N TYR A 112 1.36 11.54 -9.38
CA TYR A 112 2.16 10.43 -8.83
C TYR A 112 2.18 9.18 -9.72
N HIS A 113 1.57 9.20 -10.91
CA HIS A 113 1.43 8.04 -11.78
C HIS A 113 2.76 7.34 -12.05
N ARG A 114 3.74 8.10 -12.57
CA ARG A 114 5.08 7.59 -12.89
C ARG A 114 5.78 6.99 -11.68
N LYS A 115 5.66 7.63 -10.50
CA LYS A 115 6.29 7.13 -9.27
C LYS A 115 5.67 5.82 -8.78
N LEU A 116 4.36 5.65 -8.96
CA LEU A 116 3.66 4.41 -8.62
C LEU A 116 3.97 3.30 -9.63
N GLN A 117 4.14 3.61 -10.92
CA GLN A 117 4.63 2.66 -11.92
C GLN A 117 6.06 2.20 -11.59
N GLU A 118 6.96 3.13 -11.28
CA GLU A 118 8.33 2.81 -10.84
C GLU A 118 8.32 1.95 -9.57
N ALA A 119 7.43 2.22 -8.61
CA ALA A 119 7.28 1.38 -7.41
C ALA A 119 6.80 -0.04 -7.73
N LEU A 120 5.90 -0.19 -8.72
CA LEU A 120 5.44 -1.49 -9.19
C LEU A 120 6.57 -2.26 -9.88
N GLU A 121 7.32 -1.62 -10.78
CA GLU A 121 8.47 -2.22 -11.47
C GLU A 121 9.58 -2.65 -10.49
N LEU A 122 9.80 -1.86 -9.43
CA LEU A 122 10.74 -2.19 -8.36
C LEU A 122 10.24 -3.31 -7.42
N ASN A 123 9.00 -3.80 -7.61
CA ASN A 123 8.32 -4.72 -6.71
C ASN A 123 8.24 -4.18 -5.27
N ALA A 124 8.05 -2.87 -5.11
CA ALA A 124 7.78 -2.22 -3.82
C ALA A 124 6.28 -2.20 -3.49
N ILE A 125 5.43 -2.42 -4.50
CA ILE A 125 4.00 -2.72 -4.39
C ILE A 125 3.70 -3.91 -5.30
N SER A 126 2.66 -4.68 -5.02
CA SER A 126 2.28 -5.84 -5.82
C SER A 126 1.30 -5.51 -6.93
N ARG A 127 0.55 -4.40 -6.79
CA ARG A 127 -0.52 -4.06 -7.71
C ARG A 127 -0.79 -2.56 -7.74
N TYR A 128 -1.08 -2.04 -8.93
CA TYR A 128 -1.45 -0.64 -9.14
C TYR A 128 -2.56 -0.54 -10.18
N ASP A 129 -3.72 0.00 -9.77
CA ASP A 129 -4.85 0.26 -10.65
C ASP A 129 -5.20 1.76 -10.68
N VAL A 130 -5.68 2.22 -11.84
CA VAL A 130 -6.02 3.62 -12.10
C VAL A 130 -7.47 3.72 -12.51
N SER A 131 -8.17 4.75 -12.00
CA SER A 131 -9.51 5.12 -12.46
C SER A 131 -9.53 6.57 -12.97
N ILE A 132 -10.20 6.83 -14.09
CA ILE A 132 -10.25 8.16 -14.70
C ILE A 132 -11.72 8.59 -14.90
N SER A 133 -12.18 9.53 -14.10
CA SER A 133 -13.62 9.87 -14.04
C SER A 133 -14.16 10.65 -15.24
N ARG A 134 -13.30 11.29 -16.03
CA ARG A 134 -13.66 12.02 -17.27
C ARG A 134 -13.05 11.40 -18.52
N SER A 135 -12.50 10.18 -18.44
CA SER A 135 -12.01 9.48 -19.62
C SER A 135 -13.18 9.07 -20.51
N SER A 136 -13.08 9.34 -21.81
CA SER A 136 -13.93 8.74 -22.84
C SER A 136 -13.38 7.41 -23.35
N SER A 137 -12.18 7.01 -22.95
CA SER A 137 -11.54 5.77 -23.36
C SER A 137 -12.12 4.57 -22.61
N GLU A 138 -12.54 3.53 -23.35
CA GLU A 138 -13.15 2.29 -22.83
C GLU A 138 -12.25 1.47 -21.90
N GLY A 139 -10.95 1.79 -21.81
CA GLY A 139 -9.98 0.99 -21.05
C GLY A 139 -9.89 1.30 -19.55
N TYR A 140 -10.53 2.36 -19.03
CA TYR A 140 -10.39 2.77 -17.63
C TYR A 140 -11.73 2.85 -16.93
N LEU A 141 -11.80 2.25 -15.74
CA LEU A 141 -12.95 2.39 -14.86
C LEU A 141 -13.07 3.84 -14.38
N LYS A 142 -14.31 4.29 -14.17
CA LYS A 142 -14.61 5.70 -13.92
C LYS A 142 -14.21 6.12 -12.51
N TYR A 143 -14.49 5.30 -11.50
CA TYR A 143 -14.19 5.60 -10.12
C TYR A 143 -13.38 4.50 -9.45
N VAL A 144 -12.62 4.86 -8.41
CA VAL A 144 -11.89 3.90 -7.57
C VAL A 144 -12.83 2.86 -6.97
N THR A 145 -14.08 3.21 -6.69
CA THR A 145 -15.11 2.27 -6.21
C THR A 145 -15.46 1.21 -7.25
N ASP A 146 -15.44 1.56 -8.53
CA ASP A 146 -15.72 0.61 -9.61
C ASP A 146 -14.55 -0.37 -9.77
N VAL A 147 -13.31 0.12 -9.58
CA VAL A 147 -12.13 -0.75 -9.48
C VAL A 147 -12.32 -1.74 -8.35
N LEU A 148 -12.66 -1.29 -7.14
CA LEU A 148 -12.83 -2.20 -5.99
C LEU A 148 -13.97 -3.20 -6.18
N ASP A 149 -15.10 -2.78 -6.74
CA ASP A 149 -16.22 -3.67 -7.04
C ASP A 149 -15.87 -4.77 -8.05
N THR A 150 -14.98 -4.49 -9.00
CA THR A 150 -14.48 -5.52 -9.94
C THR A 150 -13.78 -6.67 -9.22
N TYR A 151 -13.27 -6.43 -8.00
CA TYR A 151 -12.58 -7.40 -7.15
C TYR A 151 -13.32 -7.62 -5.82
N SER A 152 -14.66 -7.46 -5.81
CA SER A 152 -15.47 -7.52 -4.59
C SER A 152 -15.27 -8.81 -3.80
N GLU A 153 -15.33 -9.98 -4.44
CA GLU A 153 -15.14 -11.28 -3.80
C GLU A 153 -13.73 -11.46 -3.23
N GLU A 154 -12.71 -11.01 -3.97
CA GLU A 154 -11.31 -11.03 -3.51
C GLU A 154 -11.15 -10.16 -2.26
N LEU A 155 -11.68 -8.93 -2.31
CA LEU A 155 -11.64 -7.97 -1.22
C LEU A 155 -12.43 -8.45 0.00
N ARG A 156 -13.59 -9.08 -0.20
CA ARG A 156 -14.41 -9.67 0.86
C ARG A 156 -13.60 -10.69 1.65
N GLY A 157 -13.04 -11.69 0.96
CA GLY A 157 -12.19 -12.69 1.60
C GLY A 157 -10.93 -12.09 2.21
N ALA A 158 -10.33 -11.07 1.57
CA ALA A 158 -9.15 -10.42 2.09
C ALA A 158 -9.43 -9.71 3.43
N LEU A 159 -10.50 -8.92 3.49
CA LEU A 159 -10.87 -8.12 4.66
C LEU A 159 -11.44 -8.96 5.80
N LEU A 160 -12.28 -9.96 5.50
CA LEU A 160 -12.99 -10.74 6.51
C LEU A 160 -12.19 -11.94 7.02
N GLU A 161 -11.39 -12.58 6.17
CA GLU A 161 -10.76 -13.87 6.50
C GLU A 161 -9.24 -13.76 6.63
N ARG A 162 -8.61 -12.88 5.84
CA ARG A 162 -7.14 -12.78 5.75
C ARG A 162 -6.56 -11.54 6.45
N GLY A 163 -7.39 -10.79 7.19
CA GLY A 163 -6.94 -9.65 7.99
C GLY A 163 -6.40 -8.48 7.16
N ALA A 164 -6.85 -8.32 5.92
CA ALA A 164 -6.46 -7.19 5.08
C ALA A 164 -6.86 -5.85 5.72
N ARG A 165 -6.14 -4.81 5.32
CA ARG A 165 -6.39 -3.43 5.76
C ARG A 165 -6.52 -2.52 4.54
N LEU A 166 -7.52 -1.66 4.56
CA LEU A 166 -7.80 -0.66 3.55
C LEU A 166 -7.65 0.73 4.15
N PHE A 167 -6.82 1.55 3.51
CA PHE A 167 -6.63 2.96 3.81
C PHE A 167 -7.14 3.78 2.65
N ALA A 168 -8.08 4.67 2.90
CA ALA A 168 -8.67 5.52 1.88
C ALA A 168 -8.58 7.00 2.25
N CYS A 169 -8.10 7.81 1.32
CA CYS A 169 -8.03 9.26 1.52
C CYS A 169 -8.45 10.03 0.26
N GLY A 170 -9.24 11.08 0.46
CA GLY A 170 -9.78 11.88 -0.64
C GLY A 170 -10.97 12.73 -0.23
N PRO A 171 -11.73 13.27 -1.21
CA PRO A 171 -12.91 14.09 -0.94
C PRO A 171 -13.97 13.32 -0.15
N ALA A 172 -14.69 14.00 0.74
CA ALA A 172 -15.73 13.39 1.57
C ALA A 172 -16.80 12.63 0.76
N ALA A 173 -17.18 13.13 -0.40
CA ALA A 173 -18.14 12.47 -1.29
C ALA A 173 -17.65 11.08 -1.77
N LEU A 174 -16.36 10.96 -2.10
CA LEU A 174 -15.75 9.70 -2.49
C LEU A 174 -15.71 8.71 -1.32
N LEU A 175 -15.33 9.17 -0.13
CA LEU A 175 -15.24 8.31 1.05
C LEU A 175 -16.62 7.81 1.50
N LYS A 176 -17.65 8.66 1.41
CA LYS A 176 -19.04 8.24 1.64
C LYS A 176 -19.47 7.16 0.64
N SER A 177 -19.20 7.37 -0.65
CA SER A 177 -19.49 6.38 -1.70
C SER A 177 -18.76 5.06 -1.44
N LEU A 178 -17.47 5.12 -1.11
CA LEU A 178 -16.67 3.95 -0.79
C LEU A 178 -17.21 3.18 0.41
N ARG A 179 -17.57 3.87 1.51
CA ARG A 179 -18.15 3.23 2.70
C ARG A 179 -19.47 2.51 2.37
N LEU A 180 -20.33 3.13 1.57
CA LEU A 180 -21.59 2.51 1.11
C LEU A 180 -21.34 1.29 0.21
N ARG A 181 -20.38 1.37 -0.73
CA ARG A 181 -20.00 0.23 -1.59
C ARG A 181 -19.39 -0.91 -0.78
N LEU A 182 -18.60 -0.59 0.24
CA LEU A 182 -18.09 -1.58 1.19
C LEU A 182 -19.24 -2.28 1.93
N ALA A 183 -20.21 -1.55 2.46
CA ALA A 183 -21.35 -2.14 3.17
C ALA A 183 -22.24 -2.99 2.25
N ASN A 184 -22.58 -2.46 1.07
CA ASN A 184 -23.69 -2.97 0.25
C ASN A 184 -23.28 -3.96 -0.82
N ASN A 185 -22.02 -3.93 -1.26
CA ASN A 185 -21.55 -4.74 -2.39
C ASN A 185 -20.40 -5.67 -1.97
N ILE A 186 -19.39 -5.15 -1.27
CA ILE A 186 -18.15 -5.90 -1.02
C ILE A 186 -18.24 -6.76 0.24
N LEU A 187 -18.78 -6.23 1.33
CA LEU A 187 -18.82 -6.92 2.64
C LEU A 187 -20.20 -7.51 2.95
N SER A 188 -21.15 -7.42 2.02
CA SER A 188 -22.48 -8.00 2.14
C SER A 188 -22.46 -9.53 2.00
N SER A 189 -23.34 -10.19 2.74
CA SER A 189 -23.75 -11.57 2.58
C SER A 189 -25.24 -11.63 2.21
N ASN A 190 -25.68 -12.74 1.61
CA ASN A 190 -27.04 -12.89 1.10
C ASN A 190 -28.13 -12.71 2.15
N ASP A 191 -27.85 -13.04 3.42
CA ASP A 191 -28.81 -12.99 4.52
C ASP A 191 -28.70 -11.72 5.38
N ASP A 192 -27.84 -10.76 5.00
CA ASP A 192 -27.64 -9.57 5.82
C ASP A 192 -28.75 -8.54 5.63
N ASP A 193 -29.33 -8.11 6.74
CA ASP A 193 -30.04 -6.83 6.77
C ASP A 193 -29.05 -5.63 6.78
N GLU A 194 -29.60 -4.42 6.63
CA GLU A 194 -28.83 -3.17 6.66
C GLU A 194 -28.04 -2.99 7.97
N SER A 195 -28.61 -3.37 9.11
CA SER A 195 -27.99 -3.21 10.42
C SER A 195 -26.75 -4.09 10.55
N VAL A 196 -26.82 -5.33 10.04
CA VAL A 196 -25.70 -6.27 10.03
C VAL A 196 -24.58 -5.76 9.12
N ARG A 197 -24.90 -5.25 7.93
CA ARG A 197 -23.92 -4.66 7.00
C ARG A 197 -23.19 -3.46 7.62
N GLU A 198 -23.93 -2.51 8.18
CA GLU A 198 -23.35 -1.34 8.85
C GLU A 198 -22.51 -1.74 10.06
N GLN A 199 -22.98 -2.69 10.88
CA GLN A 199 -22.23 -3.13 12.05
C GLN A 199 -20.94 -3.85 11.67
N ARG A 200 -20.93 -4.57 10.53
CA ARG A 200 -19.72 -5.19 10.00
C ARG A 200 -18.70 -4.13 9.59
N VAL A 201 -19.10 -3.07 8.89
CA VAL A 201 -18.22 -1.96 8.53
C VAL A 201 -17.67 -1.27 9.78
N LEU A 202 -18.53 -0.94 10.74
CA LEU A 202 -18.14 -0.31 12.02
C LEU A 202 -17.14 -1.16 12.80
N LEU A 203 -17.31 -2.49 12.82
CA LEU A 203 -16.38 -3.41 13.47
C LEU A 203 -14.99 -3.37 12.82
N LEU A 204 -14.93 -3.35 11.48
CA LEU A 204 -13.66 -3.27 10.75
C LEU A 204 -13.00 -1.89 10.89
N GLU A 205 -13.77 -0.81 10.94
CA GLU A 205 -13.29 0.55 11.26
C GLU A 205 -12.67 0.58 12.67
N LYS A 206 -13.38 0.03 13.67
CA LYS A 206 -12.91 -0.04 15.06
C LYS A 206 -11.63 -0.87 15.22
N ARG A 207 -11.46 -1.92 14.40
CA ARG A 207 -10.24 -2.75 14.34
C ARG A 207 -9.09 -2.08 13.59
N GLY A 208 -9.30 -0.91 12.98
CA GLY A 208 -8.31 -0.24 12.14
C GLY A 208 -8.02 -0.99 10.84
N GLN A 209 -8.92 -1.89 10.42
CA GLN A 209 -8.86 -2.56 9.12
C GLN A 209 -9.42 -1.67 8.01
N LEU A 210 -10.44 -0.86 8.30
CA LEU A 210 -10.91 0.20 7.40
C LEU A 210 -10.53 1.55 8.02
N MET A 211 -9.70 2.32 7.32
CA MET A 211 -9.28 3.64 7.79
C MET A 211 -9.56 4.66 6.69
N PHE A 212 -10.33 5.69 7.04
CA PHE A 212 -10.72 6.78 6.13
C PHE A 212 -10.17 8.10 6.65
N ASP A 213 -9.65 8.94 5.77
CA ASP A 213 -9.25 10.31 6.10
C ASP A 213 -9.70 11.29 5.01
N VAL A 214 -10.40 12.34 5.42
CA VAL A 214 -10.95 13.32 4.48
C VAL A 214 -9.86 14.31 4.11
N TRP A 215 -9.56 14.41 2.82
CA TRP A 215 -8.76 15.51 2.30
C TRP A 215 -9.69 16.61 1.80
N SER A 216 -9.91 17.63 2.62
CA SER A 216 -10.64 18.83 2.24
C SER A 216 -9.68 19.95 1.85
N ALA A 217 -10.02 20.67 0.78
CA ALA A 217 -9.52 22.03 0.63
C ALA A 217 -10.25 22.86 1.70
N VAL A 218 -9.57 23.17 2.80
CA VAL A 218 -10.02 24.27 3.65
C VAL A 218 -9.82 25.55 2.86
N ASN A 219 -10.91 26.19 2.45
CA ASN A 219 -10.85 27.61 2.10
C ASN A 219 -10.45 28.32 3.39
N ILE A 220 -9.19 28.72 3.51
CA ILE A 220 -8.68 29.40 4.72
C ILE A 220 -9.26 30.84 4.84
N PHE A 221 -10.07 31.25 3.87
CA PHE A 221 -10.68 32.57 3.74
C PHE A 221 -12.21 32.56 3.91
N GLU A 222 -12.80 31.43 4.33
CA GLU A 222 -14.18 31.34 4.84
C GLU A 222 -14.16 30.92 6.31
#